data_AF-A0AAD9WRB4-F1
#
_entry.id   AF-A0AAD9WRB4-F1
#
_cell.length_a   1.000
_cell.length_b   1.000
_cell.length_c   1.000
_cell.angle_alpha   90.00
_cell.angle_beta   90.00
_cell.angle_gamma   90.00
#
_symmetry.space_group_name_H-M   'P 1'
#
loop_
_entity.id
_entity.type
_entity.pdbx_description
1 polymer ?
#
loop_
_entity_poly.entity_id
_entity_poly.type
_entity_poly.pdbx_seq_one_letter_code
_entity_poly.pdbx_strand_id
1 'polypeptide(L)'
;MATTVALLGVKSFVLGIIAENKKPASGTPWISGGGVVTCNYPSDPTVFLGFLSIVSLAASVVVGFYAVFYPYKGKYVPHIVFFRNKTFFVFFNITVQVG
;
A
#
# COMPACT_ATOMS: atom_id res chain seq x y z
N MET A 1 -3.06 -9.10 -15.43
CA MET A 1 -2.91 -7.70 -14.97
C MET A 1 -4.03 -7.30 -14.02
N ALA A 2 -5.29 -7.23 -14.45
CA ALA A 2 -6.40 -6.84 -13.56
C ALA A 2 -6.58 -7.77 -12.34
N THR A 3 -6.55 -9.09 -12.54
CA THR A 3 -6.63 -10.09 -11.45
C THR A 3 -5.46 -9.98 -10.48
N THR A 4 -4.25 -9.70 -10.99
CA THR A 4 -3.04 -9.49 -10.18
C THR A 4 -3.16 -8.25 -9.29
N VAL A 5 -3.64 -7.13 -9.85
CA VAL A 5 -3.88 -5.89 -9.10
C VAL A 5 -4.93 -6.12 -8.01
N ALA A 6 -6.03 -6.81 -8.34
CA ALA A 6 -7.08 -7.14 -7.38
C ALA A 6 -6.56 -8.00 -6.23
N LEU A 7 -5.76 -9.04 -6.52
CA LEU A 7 -5.17 -9.90 -5.50
C LEU A 7 -4.20 -9.14 -4.58
N LEU A 8 -3.34 -8.29 -5.14
CA LEU A 8 -2.40 -7.46 -4.37
C LEU A 8 -3.12 -6.41 -3.52
N GLY A 9 -4.18 -5.81 -4.05
CA GLY A 9 -5.03 -4.86 -3.33
C GLY A 9 -5.77 -5.52 -2.15
N VAL A 10 -6.42 -6.67 -2.38
CA VAL A 10 -7.10 -7.42 -1.31
C VAL A 10 -6.11 -7.86 -0.24
N LYS A 11 -4.93 -8.36 -0.62
CA LYS A 11 -3.87 -8.72 0.33
C LYS A 11 -3.42 -7.52 1.15
N SER A 12 -3.20 -6.36 0.52
CA SER A 12 -2.82 -5.13 1.21
C SER A 12 -3.85 -4.73 2.25
N PHE A 13 -5.14 -4.74 1.87
CA PHE A 13 -6.24 -4.39 2.76
C PHE A 13 -6.33 -5.34 3.96
N VAL A 14 -6.34 -6.66 3.71
CA VAL A 14 -6.43 -7.67 4.78
C VAL A 14 -5.24 -7.57 5.74
N LEU A 15 -4.03 -7.39 5.24
CA LEU A 15 -2.83 -7.21 6.07
C LEU A 15 -2.89 -5.94 6.91
N GLY A 16 -3.43 -4.84 6.35
CA GLY A 16 -3.64 -3.59 7.07
C GLY A 16 -4.62 -3.74 8.24
N ILE A 17 -5.76 -4.41 8.01
CA ILE A 17 -6.74 -4.71 9.06
C ILE A 17 -6.12 -5.59 10.15
N ILE A 18 -5.38 -6.63 9.78
CA ILE A 18 -4.73 -7.51 10.77
C ILE A 18 -3.67 -6.74 11.56
N ALA A 19 -2.88 -5.89 10.91
CA ALA A 19 -1.87 -5.07 11.57
C ALA A 19 -2.52 -4.15 12.61
N GLU A 20 -3.60 -3.46 12.26
CA GLU A 20 -4.30 -2.56 13.18
C GLU A 20 -4.92 -3.31 14.36
N ASN A 21 -5.61 -4.44 14.10
CA ASN A 21 -6.24 -5.25 15.15
C ASN A 21 -5.22 -5.92 16.08
N LYS A 22 -4.00 -6.20 15.60
CA LYS A 22 -2.91 -6.78 16.40
C LYS A 22 -2.05 -5.71 17.08
N LYS A 23 -2.39 -4.43 16.99
CA LYS A 23 -1.65 -3.37 17.67
C LYS A 23 -1.85 -3.48 19.19
N PRO A 24 -0.78 -3.67 19.98
CA PRO A 24 -0.90 -3.69 21.44
C PRO A 24 -1.36 -2.31 21.97
N ALA A 25 -2.31 -2.34 22.91
CA ALA A 25 -2.90 -1.14 23.50
C ALA A 25 -1.89 -0.34 24.35
N SER A 26 -0.93 -1.02 24.99
CA SER A 26 0.17 -0.39 25.72
C SER A 26 1.36 -1.34 25.82
N GLY A 27 2.57 -0.79 25.83
CA GLY A 27 3.78 -1.54 26.13
C GLY A 27 3.94 -1.73 27.64
N THR A 28 4.60 -2.79 28.06
CA THR A 28 4.92 -3.00 29.48
C THR A 28 6.02 -2.01 29.90
N PRO A 29 5.85 -1.27 31.02
CA PRO A 29 6.89 -0.35 31.48
C PRO A 29 8.10 -1.17 31.94
N TRP A 30 9.23 -0.99 31.26
CA TRP A 30 10.51 -1.56 31.65
C TRP A 30 11.42 -0.45 32.17
N ILE A 31 11.93 -0.64 33.38
CA ILE A 31 12.88 0.29 34.00
C ILE A 31 14.26 -0.15 33.51
N SER A 32 14.81 0.59 32.55
CA SER A 32 16.23 0.43 32.21
C SER A 32 17.06 0.93 33.40
N GLY A 33 18.20 0.29 33.69
CA GLY A 33 19.01 0.45 34.92
C GLY A 33 19.55 1.86 35.25
N GLY A 34 19.06 2.91 34.60
CA GLY A 34 19.36 4.32 34.83
C GLY A 34 18.13 5.21 35.13
N GLY A 35 17.00 4.64 35.56
CA GLY A 35 15.82 5.43 35.96
C GLY A 35 14.95 5.94 34.81
N VAL A 36 15.21 5.50 33.58
CA VAL A 36 14.38 5.80 32.40
C VAL A 36 13.37 4.67 32.21
N VAL A 37 12.09 5.02 32.25
CA VAL A 37 10.99 4.10 31.94
C VAL A 37 10.84 4.04 30.43
N THR A 38 11.20 2.91 29.83
CA THR A 38 10.97 2.62 28.41
C THR A 38 9.83 1.62 28.28
N CYS A 39 8.86 1.90 27.41
CA CYS A 39 7.82 0.93 27.09
C CYS A 39 8.43 -0.20 26.27
N ASN A 40 8.53 -1.39 26.86
CA ASN A 40 8.91 -2.60 26.13
C ASN A 40 7.67 -3.15 25.41
N TYR A 41 7.82 -3.34 24.11
CA TYR A 41 6.78 -3.86 23.23
C TYR A 41 7.25 -5.23 22.72
N PRO A 42 6.72 -6.34 23.26
CA PRO A 42 7.20 -7.67 22.95
C PRO A 42 6.83 -8.05 21.51
N SER A 43 7.84 -8.29 20.66
CA SER A 43 7.75 -8.79 19.28
C SER A 43 6.45 -8.43 18.57
N ASP A 44 6.22 -7.14 18.31
CA ASP A 44 4.98 -6.69 17.68
C ASP A 44 5.03 -7.01 16.18
N PRO A 45 4.25 -7.99 15.68
CA PRO A 45 4.22 -8.28 14.25
C PRO A 45 3.54 -7.14 13.46
N THR A 46 2.94 -6.17 14.15
CA THR A 46 2.23 -5.00 13.64
C THR A 46 3.07 -4.22 12.62
N VAL A 47 4.35 -3.99 12.92
CA VAL A 47 5.25 -3.24 12.04
C VAL A 47 5.52 -4.02 10.75
N PHE A 48 5.77 -5.31 10.87
CA PHE A 48 6.02 -6.18 9.73
C PHE A 48 4.78 -6.33 8.84
N LEU A 49 3.61 -6.56 9.43
CA LEU A 49 2.33 -6.67 8.73
C LEU A 49 1.95 -5.36 8.05
N GLY A 50 2.16 -4.22 8.72
CA GLY A 50 1.94 -2.89 8.16
C GLY A 50 2.87 -2.60 6.98
N PHE A 51 4.16 -2.91 7.11
CA PHE A 51 5.11 -2.79 6.00
C PHE A 51 4.71 -3.66 4.81
N LEU A 52 4.35 -4.92 5.06
CA LEU A 52 3.91 -5.84 4.01
C LEU A 52 2.65 -5.34 3.29
N SER A 53 1.73 -4.71 4.02
CA SER A 53 0.53 -4.06 3.46
C SER A 53 0.90 -2.93 2.50
N ILE A 54 1.79 -2.02 2.92
CA ILE A 54 2.25 -0.88 2.11
C ILE A 54 2.97 -1.36 0.85
N VAL A 55 3.86 -2.35 0.97
CA VAL A 55 4.59 -2.92 -0.17
C VAL A 55 3.63 -3.57 -1.16
N SER A 56 2.64 -4.32 -0.68
CA SER A 56 1.62 -4.92 -1.54
C SER A 56 0.76 -3.86 -2.25
N LEU A 57 0.43 -2.76 -1.57
CA LEU A 57 -0.28 -1.63 -2.16
C LEU A 57 0.55 -0.98 -3.27
N ALA A 58 1.81 -0.65 -2.99
CA ALA A 58 2.72 -0.04 -3.95
C ALA A 58 2.91 -0.94 -5.18
N ALA A 59 3.06 -2.24 -4.99
CA ALA A 59 3.11 -3.21 -6.09
C ALA A 59 1.82 -3.20 -6.92
N SER A 60 0.64 -3.12 -6.28
CA SER A 60 -0.64 -3.04 -7.00
C SER A 60 -0.75 -1.77 -7.85
N VAL A 61 -0.24 -0.63 -7.37
CA VAL A 61 -0.23 0.66 -8.09
C VAL A 61 0.69 0.57 -9.30
N VAL A 62 1.91 0.05 -9.15
CA VAL A 62 2.87 -0.09 -10.26
C VAL A 62 2.33 -1.02 -11.35
N VAL A 63 1.77 -2.17 -10.96
CA VAL A 63 1.18 -3.12 -11.92
C VAL A 63 -0.07 -2.53 -12.58
N GLY A 64 -0.89 -1.78 -11.83
CA GLY A 64 -2.06 -1.07 -12.35
C GLY A 64 -1.68 -0.01 -13.36
N PHE A 65 -0.67 0.80 -13.07
CA PHE A 65 -0.11 1.80 -13.98
C PHE A 65 0.40 1.15 -15.27
N TYR A 66 1.17 0.07 -15.15
CA TYR A 66 1.67 -0.68 -16.30
C TYR A 66 0.51 -1.25 -17.15
N ALA A 67 -0.55 -1.73 -16.51
CA ALA A 67 -1.72 -2.28 -17.21
C ALA A 67 -2.45 -1.23 -18.07
N VAL A 68 -2.42 0.04 -17.68
CA VAL A 68 -3.06 1.14 -18.43
C VAL A 68 -2.26 1.49 -19.69
N PHE A 69 -0.93 1.53 -19.60
CA PHE A 69 -0.06 1.95 -20.72
C PHE A 69 0.39 0.81 -21.64
N TYR A 70 0.32 -0.44 -21.17
CA TYR A 70 0.66 -1.63 -21.95
C TYR A 70 -0.52 -2.63 -22.05
N PRO A 71 -1.72 -2.19 -22.49
CA PRO A 71 -2.85 -3.08 -22.65
C PRO A 71 -2.62 -4.09 -23.80
N TYR A 72 -3.27 -5.26 -23.71
CA TYR A 72 -3.25 -6.32 -24.74
C TYR A 72 -1.87 -6.85 -25.15
N LYS A 73 -1.39 -7.88 -24.44
CA LYS A 73 -0.09 -8.56 -24.68
C LYS A 73 1.12 -7.60 -24.68
N GLY A 74 1.06 -6.53 -23.90
CA GLY A 74 2.18 -5.61 -23.73
C GLY A 74 2.36 -4.60 -24.85
N LYS A 75 1.33 -4.35 -25.68
CA LYS A 75 1.42 -3.30 -26.70
C LYS A 75 1.34 -1.94 -26.01
N TYR A 76 2.37 -1.12 -26.25
CA TYR A 76 2.43 0.25 -25.74
C TYR A 76 1.35 1.12 -26.39
N VAL A 77 0.62 1.87 -25.56
CA VAL A 77 -0.32 2.89 -26.01
C VAL A 77 0.24 4.27 -25.67
N PRO A 78 0.33 5.20 -26.64
CA PRO A 78 0.90 6.53 -26.40
C PRO A 78 0.11 7.32 -25.36
N HIS A 79 0.82 7.91 -24.39
CA HIS A 79 0.20 8.68 -23.30
C HIS A 79 -0.65 9.85 -23.82
N ILE A 80 -0.26 10.42 -24.96
CA ILE A 80 -0.95 11.55 -25.58
C ILE A 80 -2.39 11.24 -25.98
N VAL A 81 -2.70 9.97 -26.28
CA VAL A 81 -4.05 9.54 -26.66
C VAL A 81 -4.96 9.50 -25.43
N PHE A 82 -4.44 9.04 -24.30
CA PHE A 82 -5.16 9.01 -23.02
C PHE A 82 -5.44 10.41 -22.49
N PHE A 83 -4.44 11.29 -22.49
CA PHE A 83 -4.58 12.65 -21.96
C PHE A 83 -5.30 13.63 -22.90
N ARG A 84 -5.58 13.23 -24.15
CA ARG A 84 -6.49 13.98 -25.03
C ARG A 84 -7.94 13.93 -24.54
N ASN A 85 -8.32 12.88 -23.80
CA ASN A 85 -9.62 12.79 -23.17
C ASN A 85 -9.62 13.55 -21.82
N LYS A 86 -10.39 14.63 -21.74
CA LYS A 86 -10.55 15.46 -20.54
C LYS A 86 -10.98 14.65 -19.32
N THR A 87 -11.87 13.67 -19.49
CA THR A 87 -12.35 12.82 -18.39
C THR A 87 -11.24 11.95 -17.80
N PHE A 88 -10.45 11.32 -18.67
CA PHE A 88 -9.32 10.50 -18.22
C PHE A 88 -8.24 11.37 -17.57
N PHE A 89 -7.97 12.56 -18.11
CA PHE A 89 -7.02 13.50 -17.50
C PHE A 89 -7.45 13.91 -16.10
N VAL A 90 -8.72 14.29 -15.90
CA VAL A 90 -9.24 14.66 -14.57
C VAL A 90 -9.16 13.49 -13.60
N PHE A 91 -9.63 12.31 -14.02
CA PHE A 91 -9.59 11.10 -13.21
C PHE A 91 -8.16 10.77 -12.77
N PHE A 92 -7.22 10.78 -13.71
CA PHE A 92 -5.82 10.47 -13.43
C PHE A 92 -5.18 11.47 -12.45
N ASN A 93 -5.45 12.76 -12.60
CA ASN A 93 -4.93 13.78 -11.68
C ASN A 93 -5.47 13.58 -10.26
N ILE A 94 -6.77 13.34 -10.10
CA ILE A 94 -7.37 13.08 -8.79
C ILE A 94 -6.75 11.83 -8.17
N THR A 95 -6.58 10.75 -8.94
CA THR A 95 -5.99 9.50 -8.42
C THR A 95 -4.53 9.64 -8.00
N VAL A 96 -3.75 10.48 -8.68
CA VAL A 96 -2.33 10.69 -8.36
C VAL A 96 -2.15 11.70 -7.22
N GLN A 97 -3.04 12.69 -7.08
CA GLN A 97 -2.96 13.67 -6.00
C GLN A 97 -3.58 13.20 -4.68
N VAL A 98 -4.49 12.23 -4.71
CA VAL A 98 -5.17 11.69 -3.52
C VAL A 98 -4.50 10.42 -2.98
N GLY A 99 -3.64 9.77 -3.76
CA GLY A 99 -2.84 8.60 -3.31
C GLY A 99 -1.59 9.01 -2.56
#